data_AF-A0A7X0Y163-F1
#
_entry.id   AF-A0A7X0Y163-F1
#
_cell.length_a   1.000
_cell.length_b   1.000
_cell.length_c   1.000
_cell.angle_alpha   90.00
_cell.angle_beta   90.00
_cell.angle_gamma   90.00
#
_symmetry.space_group_name_H-M   'P 1'
#
loop_
_entity.id
_entity.type
_entity.pdbx_description
1 polymer ?
#
loop_
_entity_poly.entity_id
_entity_poly.type
_entity_poly.pdbx_seq_one_letter_code
_entity_poly.pdbx_strand_id
1 'polypeptide(L)'
;MELLSDIRLDTWINLLGTLISAGLAAFVAYIIVSKQNNAQTSLLISQVKYERERDAHNFIVQMKLEKYSLIMSSLVDSMRCYKESYQNIMNYIRSDDSYTPAISLDDLRRKEDELQKNLLDLQKEMNILLTYFPKIKAEWERVLTSYTEMSNIIYDGYTYPGRYQQLVNDTSETALKNSFYALTLDYVSMVEIIEREMQDLMESLEKQAAL
;
A
#
# COMPACT_ATOMS: atom_id res chain seq x y z
N MET A 1 -26.41 9.36 -3.86
CA MET A 1 -25.54 8.17 -3.99
C MET A 1 -24.06 8.49 -3.74
N GLU A 2 -23.59 9.72 -3.99
CA GLU A 2 -22.18 10.12 -3.79
C GLU A 2 -21.70 10.16 -2.32
N LEU A 3 -22.58 10.44 -1.36
CA LEU A 3 -22.21 10.42 0.06
C LEU A 3 -21.81 9.01 0.56
N LEU A 4 -22.33 7.96 -0.07
CA LEU A 4 -22.05 6.57 0.35
C LEU A 4 -20.72 6.04 -0.19
N SER A 5 -20.20 6.58 -1.29
CA SER A 5 -18.89 6.19 -1.84
C SER A 5 -17.74 6.84 -1.08
N ASP A 6 -17.88 8.13 -0.73
CA ASP A 6 -16.85 8.86 0.03
C ASP A 6 -16.74 8.33 1.48
N ILE A 7 -17.87 8.05 2.13
CA ILE A 7 -17.89 7.40 3.46
C ILE A 7 -17.25 6.00 3.40
N ARG A 8 -17.51 5.24 2.33
CA ARG A 8 -16.90 3.91 2.18
C ARG A 8 -15.40 4.00 1.98
N LEU A 9 -14.89 4.91 1.15
CA LEU A 9 -13.46 5.04 0.91
C LEU A 9 -12.69 5.46 2.17
N ASP A 10 -13.19 6.46 2.89
CA ASP A 10 -12.60 6.88 4.17
C ASP A 10 -12.63 5.77 5.21
N THR A 11 -13.72 4.99 5.23
CA THR A 11 -13.81 3.80 6.08
C THR A 11 -12.77 2.76 5.67
N TRP A 12 -12.57 2.50 4.37
CA TRP A 12 -11.58 1.53 3.90
C TRP A 12 -10.14 1.95 4.16
N ILE A 13 -9.79 3.22 3.92
CA ILE A 13 -8.44 3.74 4.20
C ILE A 13 -8.16 3.74 5.71
N ASN A 14 -9.13 4.13 6.53
CA ASN A 14 -9.01 4.07 7.98
C ASN A 14 -8.98 2.63 8.51
N LEU A 15 -9.78 1.72 7.92
CA LEU A 15 -9.79 0.30 8.26
C LEU A 15 -8.43 -0.34 7.91
N LEU A 16 -7.91 -0.09 6.72
CA LEU A 16 -6.58 -0.56 6.30
C LEU A 16 -5.49 -0.01 7.23
N GLY A 17 -5.49 1.30 7.50
CA GLY A 17 -4.54 1.90 8.45
C GLY A 17 -4.66 1.34 9.87
N THR A 18 -5.88 1.04 10.34
CA THR A 18 -6.12 0.48 11.69
C THR A 18 -5.75 -1.00 11.78
N LEU A 19 -6.07 -1.80 10.77
CA LEU A 19 -5.71 -3.23 10.71
C LEU A 19 -4.19 -3.41 10.66
N ILE A 20 -3.50 -2.60 9.87
CA ILE A 20 -2.04 -2.59 9.75
C ILE A 20 -1.40 -2.17 11.08
N SER A 21 -1.85 -1.06 11.67
CA SER A 21 -1.22 -0.53 12.89
C SER A 21 -1.46 -1.40 14.14
N ALA A 22 -2.68 -1.92 14.34
CA ALA A 22 -2.99 -2.77 15.49
C ALA A 22 -2.42 -4.18 15.36
N GLY A 23 -2.48 -4.79 14.17
CA GLY A 23 -1.98 -6.14 13.92
C GLY A 23 -0.46 -6.25 13.97
N LEU A 24 0.26 -5.37 13.27
CA LEU A 24 1.72 -5.39 13.24
C LEU A 24 2.35 -4.97 14.58
N ALA A 25 1.83 -3.96 15.25
CA ALA A 25 2.43 -3.48 16.50
C ALA A 25 2.26 -4.47 17.66
N ALA A 26 1.07 -5.06 17.80
CA ALA A 26 0.82 -6.11 18.79
C ALA A 26 1.71 -7.34 18.53
N PHE A 27 1.98 -7.64 17.26
CA PHE A 27 2.78 -8.78 16.86
C PHE A 27 4.29 -8.58 17.02
N VAL A 28 4.83 -7.42 16.64
CA VAL A 28 6.24 -7.06 16.93
C VAL A 28 6.48 -7.08 18.45
N ALA A 29 5.53 -6.57 19.24
CA ALA A 29 5.59 -6.65 20.69
C ALA A 29 5.57 -8.10 21.21
N TYR A 30 4.70 -8.96 20.66
CA TYR A 30 4.65 -10.39 21.01
C TYR A 30 5.98 -11.11 20.72
N ILE A 31 6.61 -10.84 19.57
CA ILE A 31 7.92 -11.40 19.22
C ILE A 31 9.01 -10.96 20.21
N ILE A 32 9.03 -9.69 20.60
CA ILE A 32 10.00 -9.17 21.58
C ILE A 32 9.81 -9.85 22.96
N VAL A 33 8.56 -10.03 23.38
CA VAL A 33 8.21 -10.67 24.67
C VAL A 33 8.52 -12.17 24.66
N SER A 34 8.20 -12.89 23.57
CA SER A 34 8.48 -14.33 23.45
C SER A 34 9.99 -14.64 23.48
N LYS A 35 10.83 -13.74 22.93
CA LYS A 35 12.30 -13.83 23.00
C LYS A 35 12.86 -13.68 24.41
N GLN A 36 12.24 -12.89 25.29
CA GLN A 36 12.70 -12.71 26.67
C GLN A 36 12.47 -13.93 27.56
N ASN A 37 11.46 -14.77 27.25
CA ASN A 37 11.08 -15.88 28.12
C ASN A 37 11.86 -17.19 27.91
N ASN A 38 12.63 -17.36 26.83
CA ASN A 38 13.23 -18.66 26.48
C ASN A 38 14.75 -18.78 26.71
N ALA A 39 15.31 -18.00 27.64
CA ALA A 39 16.71 -18.11 28.03
C ALA A 39 16.90 -19.01 29.28
N GLN A 40 16.71 -20.33 29.16
CA GLN A 40 17.16 -21.29 30.18
C GLN A 40 17.57 -22.65 29.57
N THR A 41 18.90 -22.86 29.44
CA THR A 41 19.73 -24.10 29.64
C THR A 41 19.27 -25.46 29.05
N SER A 42 20.07 -26.41 28.55
CA SER A 42 21.50 -26.58 28.19
C SER A 42 21.74 -28.06 27.81
N LEU A 43 22.14 -28.40 26.58
CA LEU A 43 22.70 -29.72 26.18
C LEU A 43 23.55 -29.59 24.89
N LEU A 44 24.86 -29.42 25.07
CA LEU A 44 25.64 -28.33 24.50
C LEU A 44 26.26 -28.48 23.08
N ILE A 45 25.96 -29.49 22.26
CA ILE A 45 26.60 -29.62 20.93
C ILE A 45 25.61 -29.96 19.80
N SER A 46 24.71 -30.92 20.00
CA SER A 46 23.59 -31.16 19.08
C SER A 46 22.50 -30.10 19.22
N GLN A 47 22.20 -29.65 20.45
CA GLN A 47 21.28 -28.53 20.64
C GLN A 47 21.88 -27.22 20.14
N VAL A 48 23.19 -26.97 20.27
CA VAL A 48 23.78 -25.72 19.76
C VAL A 48 23.63 -25.60 18.23
N LYS A 49 23.71 -26.72 17.51
CA LYS A 49 23.45 -26.72 16.05
C LYS A 49 21.97 -26.49 15.75
N TYR A 50 21.08 -27.17 16.47
CA TYR A 50 19.63 -27.01 16.35
C TYR A 50 19.16 -25.59 16.73
N GLU A 51 19.69 -25.03 17.82
CA GLU A 51 19.43 -23.67 18.28
C GLU A 51 19.96 -22.64 17.29
N ARG A 52 21.15 -22.83 16.70
CA ARG A 52 21.64 -21.95 15.63
C ARG A 52 20.77 -22.01 14.39
N GLU A 53 20.32 -23.19 13.98
CA GLU A 53 19.42 -23.37 12.83
C GLU A 53 18.05 -22.72 13.10
N ARG A 54 17.52 -22.89 14.32
CA ARG A 54 16.29 -22.24 14.80
C ARG A 54 16.43 -20.72 14.88
N ASP A 55 17.54 -20.21 15.42
CA ASP A 55 17.80 -18.77 15.55
C ASP A 55 18.00 -18.13 14.18
N ALA A 56 18.68 -18.81 13.26
CA ALA A 56 18.82 -18.37 11.87
C ALA A 56 17.46 -18.35 11.15
N HIS A 57 16.63 -19.37 11.34
CA HIS A 57 15.27 -19.40 10.81
C HIS A 57 14.43 -18.25 11.36
N ASN A 58 14.40 -18.09 12.69
CA ASN A 58 13.67 -17.02 13.36
C ASN A 58 14.13 -15.64 12.88
N PHE A 59 15.43 -15.43 12.70
CA PHE A 59 15.98 -14.20 12.16
C PHE A 59 15.51 -13.94 10.72
N ILE A 60 15.53 -14.96 9.85
CA ILE A 60 15.03 -14.84 8.47
C ILE A 60 13.54 -14.48 8.46
N VAL A 61 12.73 -15.12 9.29
CA VAL A 61 11.29 -14.83 9.35
C VAL A 61 11.05 -13.42 9.88
N GLN A 62 11.78 -12.97 10.91
CA GLN A 62 11.72 -11.60 11.41
C GLN A 62 12.05 -10.58 10.33
N MET A 63 13.14 -10.77 9.59
CA MET A 63 13.49 -9.88 8.48
C MET A 63 12.41 -9.85 7.39
N LYS A 64 11.76 -11.00 7.10
CA LYS A 64 10.66 -11.04 6.13
C LYS A 64 9.47 -10.22 6.63
N LEU A 65 9.06 -10.42 7.89
CA LEU A 65 7.95 -9.69 8.51
C LEU A 65 8.20 -8.17 8.54
N GLU A 66 9.42 -7.74 8.87
CA GLU A 66 9.82 -6.33 8.80
C GLU A 66 9.66 -5.77 7.38
N LYS A 67 10.09 -6.52 6.37
CA LYS A 67 9.92 -6.10 4.96
C LYS A 67 8.44 -6.07 4.54
N TYR A 68 7.61 -7.03 4.96
CA TYR A 68 6.17 -6.96 4.72
C TYR A 68 5.54 -5.72 5.35
N SER A 69 5.93 -5.37 6.58
CA SER A 69 5.50 -4.14 7.26
C SER A 69 5.85 -2.89 6.45
N LEU A 70 7.08 -2.82 5.93
CA LEU A 70 7.53 -1.72 5.07
C LEU A 70 6.71 -1.64 3.77
N ILE A 71 6.46 -2.77 3.12
CA ILE A 71 5.61 -2.84 1.92
C ILE A 71 4.20 -2.32 2.22
N MET A 72 3.59 -2.76 3.32
CA MET A 72 2.26 -2.31 3.75
C MET A 72 2.23 -0.80 4.03
N SER A 73 3.27 -0.25 4.65
CA SER A 73 3.38 1.20 4.87
C SER A 73 3.42 1.96 3.53
N SER A 74 4.27 1.53 2.59
CA SER A 74 4.35 2.15 1.26
C SER A 74 3.03 2.05 0.48
N LEU A 75 2.27 0.96 0.65
CA LEU A 75 0.94 0.82 0.07
C LEU A 75 -0.05 1.84 0.65
N VAL A 76 -0.05 2.05 1.96
CA VAL A 76 -0.91 3.05 2.60
C VAL A 76 -0.55 4.46 2.15
N ASP A 77 0.74 4.79 2.08
CA ASP A 77 1.18 6.12 1.66
C ASP A 77 0.86 6.40 0.19
N SER A 78 0.97 5.40 -0.68
CA SER A 78 0.56 5.53 -2.09
C SER A 78 -0.96 5.68 -2.23
N MET A 79 -1.77 4.90 -1.49
CA MET A 79 -3.22 5.10 -1.43
C MET A 79 -3.61 6.51 -0.95
N ARG A 80 -2.89 7.06 0.03
CA ARG A 80 -3.14 8.43 0.52
C ARG A 80 -2.90 9.46 -0.59
N CYS A 81 -1.81 9.31 -1.35
CA CYS A 81 -1.52 10.17 -2.49
C CYS A 81 -2.65 10.12 -3.55
N TYR A 82 -3.19 8.93 -3.83
CA TYR A 82 -4.31 8.80 -4.77
C TYR A 82 -5.61 9.42 -4.29
N LYS A 83 -5.94 9.23 -3.01
CA LYS A 83 -7.09 9.90 -2.40
C LYS A 83 -6.94 11.42 -2.54
N GLU A 84 -5.77 11.96 -2.24
CA GLU A 84 -5.50 13.39 -2.34
C GLU A 84 -5.64 13.90 -3.78
N SER A 85 -5.12 13.15 -4.77
CA SER A 85 -5.28 13.45 -6.20
C SER A 85 -6.76 13.52 -6.60
N TYR A 86 -7.55 12.49 -6.24
CA TYR A 86 -8.99 12.47 -6.48
C TYR A 86 -9.71 13.66 -5.84
N GLN A 87 -9.36 14.00 -4.59
CA GLN A 87 -9.92 15.16 -3.89
C GLN A 87 -9.55 16.49 -4.56
N ASN A 88 -8.31 16.67 -4.99
CA ASN A 88 -7.89 17.87 -5.72
C ASN A 88 -8.69 18.04 -7.00
N ILE A 89 -8.86 16.96 -7.78
CA ILE A 89 -9.67 16.97 -9.00
C ILE A 89 -11.12 17.31 -8.68
N MET A 90 -11.71 16.70 -7.65
CA MET A 90 -13.08 17.02 -7.24
C MET A 90 -13.22 18.47 -6.77
N ASN A 91 -12.23 19.03 -6.10
CA ASN A 91 -12.23 20.46 -5.70
C ASN A 91 -12.05 21.41 -6.89
N TYR A 92 -11.42 20.94 -7.97
CA TYR A 92 -11.31 21.68 -9.23
C TYR A 92 -12.60 21.60 -10.05
N ILE A 93 -13.24 20.41 -10.12
CA ILE A 93 -14.48 20.19 -10.89
C ILE A 93 -15.70 20.75 -10.16
N ARG A 94 -15.79 20.58 -8.82
CA ARG A 94 -16.90 21.12 -8.03
C ARG A 94 -16.75 22.63 -7.95
N SER A 95 -17.48 23.29 -8.83
CA SER A 95 -18.01 24.59 -8.50
C SER A 95 -19.15 24.42 -7.50
N ASP A 96 -19.04 25.06 -6.35
CA ASP A 96 -20.23 25.31 -5.51
C ASP A 96 -21.27 26.14 -6.30
N ASP A 97 -22.43 26.44 -5.73
CA ASP A 97 -23.53 27.26 -6.34
C ASP A 97 -23.08 28.59 -7.04
N SER A 98 -21.82 28.99 -6.85
CA SER A 98 -21.13 30.13 -7.44
C SER A 98 -20.34 29.86 -8.75
N TYR A 99 -20.40 28.66 -9.35
CA TYR A 99 -19.67 28.32 -10.60
C TYR A 99 -18.14 28.53 -10.52
N THR A 100 -17.58 28.64 -9.31
CA THR A 100 -16.15 28.91 -9.10
C THR A 100 -15.48 27.70 -8.46
N PRO A 101 -14.45 27.10 -9.08
CA PRO A 101 -13.66 26.02 -8.50
C PRO A 101 -13.07 26.40 -7.14
N ALA A 102 -12.98 25.44 -6.22
CA ALA A 102 -12.35 25.66 -4.91
C ALA A 102 -10.82 25.81 -5.01
N ILE A 103 -10.21 25.29 -6.09
CA ILE A 103 -8.80 25.48 -6.41
C ILE A 103 -8.61 25.91 -7.85
N SER A 104 -7.56 26.69 -8.13
CA SER A 104 -7.20 27.08 -9.49
C SER A 104 -6.60 25.91 -10.28
N LEU A 105 -6.62 25.99 -11.61
CA LEU A 105 -5.96 24.99 -12.47
C LEU A 105 -4.44 24.94 -12.24
N ASP A 106 -3.81 26.08 -11.97
CA ASP A 106 -2.37 26.11 -11.70
C ASP A 106 -2.02 25.50 -10.34
N ASP A 107 -2.88 25.66 -9.33
CA ASP A 107 -2.76 24.95 -8.06
C ASP A 107 -2.99 23.45 -8.21
N LEU A 108 -3.99 23.04 -8.99
CA LEU A 108 -4.22 21.62 -9.30
C LEU A 108 -2.95 21.01 -9.93
N ARG A 109 -2.41 21.63 -10.98
CA ARG A 109 -1.19 21.16 -11.66
C ARG A 109 -0.03 20.98 -10.70
N ARG A 110 0.24 22.00 -9.87
CA ARG A 110 1.34 21.95 -8.90
C ARG A 110 1.16 20.80 -7.89
N LYS A 111 -0.05 20.63 -7.36
CA LYS A 111 -0.34 19.55 -6.42
C LYS A 111 -0.22 18.17 -7.07
N GLU A 112 -0.74 18.00 -8.29
CA GLU A 112 -0.62 16.74 -9.01
C GLU A 112 0.83 16.42 -9.37
N ASP A 113 1.65 17.40 -9.77
CA ASP A 113 3.08 17.22 -10.01
C ASP A 113 3.82 16.75 -8.74
N GLU A 114 3.48 17.33 -7.58
CA GLU A 114 4.01 16.92 -6.27
C GLU A 114 3.60 15.48 -5.91
N LEU A 115 2.31 15.14 -6.10
CA LEU A 115 1.81 13.79 -5.83
C LEU A 115 2.44 12.74 -6.74
N GLN A 116 2.56 13.01 -8.04
CA GLN A 116 3.20 12.11 -8.99
C GLN A 116 4.68 11.87 -8.63
N LYS A 117 5.39 12.91 -8.18
CA LYS A 117 6.76 12.76 -7.68
C LYS A 117 6.82 11.84 -6.47
N ASN A 118 5.94 12.03 -5.48
CA ASN A 118 5.89 11.19 -4.28
C ASN A 118 5.63 9.71 -4.64
N LEU A 119 4.69 9.48 -5.57
CA LEU A 119 4.38 8.13 -6.04
C LEU A 119 5.53 7.47 -6.78
N LEU A 120 6.29 8.22 -7.58
CA LEU A 120 7.50 7.71 -8.24
C LEU A 120 8.58 7.31 -7.23
N ASP A 121 8.74 8.06 -6.14
CA ASP A 121 9.70 7.73 -5.09
C ASP A 121 9.25 6.49 -4.29
N LEU A 122 7.97 6.40 -3.92
CA LEU A 122 7.38 5.20 -3.31
C LEU A 122 7.52 3.97 -4.22
N GLN A 123 7.36 4.12 -5.53
CA GLN A 123 7.54 3.04 -6.50
C GLN A 123 8.98 2.52 -6.50
N LYS A 124 9.99 3.40 -6.41
CA LYS A 124 11.39 2.98 -6.32
C LYS A 124 11.65 2.19 -5.04
N GLU A 125 11.14 2.66 -3.91
CA GLU A 125 11.25 1.97 -2.62
C GLU A 125 10.61 0.59 -2.66
N MET A 126 9.37 0.51 -3.17
CA MET A 126 8.67 -0.76 -3.33
C MET A 126 9.41 -1.72 -4.26
N ASN A 127 9.93 -1.25 -5.39
CA ASN A 127 10.68 -2.10 -6.32
C ASN A 127 11.91 -2.76 -5.66
N ILE A 128 12.58 -2.06 -4.74
CA ILE A 128 13.70 -2.62 -3.97
C ILE A 128 13.19 -3.72 -3.03
N LEU A 129 12.11 -3.47 -2.29
CA LEU A 129 11.53 -4.42 -1.34
C LEU A 129 11.00 -5.68 -2.04
N LEU A 130 10.35 -5.52 -3.18
CA LEU A 130 9.67 -6.60 -3.92
C LEU A 130 10.61 -7.58 -4.63
N THR A 131 11.91 -7.26 -4.75
CA THR A 131 12.90 -8.23 -5.27
C THR A 131 12.94 -9.53 -4.46
N TYR A 132 12.53 -9.48 -3.19
CA TYR A 132 12.50 -10.63 -2.29
C TYR A 132 11.12 -11.33 -2.24
N PHE A 133 10.10 -10.80 -2.91
CA PHE A 133 8.70 -11.26 -2.80
C PHE A 133 8.01 -11.33 -4.18
N PRO A 134 8.28 -12.37 -4.98
CA PRO A 134 7.82 -12.44 -6.37
C PRO A 134 6.29 -12.47 -6.52
N LYS A 135 5.56 -13.06 -5.58
CA LYS A 135 4.09 -13.06 -5.60
C LYS A 135 3.51 -11.66 -5.42
N ILE A 136 4.04 -10.91 -4.45
CA ILE A 136 3.62 -9.53 -4.17
C ILE A 136 3.99 -8.62 -5.34
N LYS A 137 5.14 -8.89 -5.99
CA LYS A 137 5.59 -8.11 -7.14
C LYS A 137 4.57 -8.12 -8.30
N ALA A 138 3.98 -9.28 -8.59
CA ALA A 138 2.97 -9.38 -9.65
C ALA A 138 1.72 -8.55 -9.37
N GLU A 139 1.27 -8.51 -8.11
CA GLU A 139 0.14 -7.66 -7.71
C GLU A 139 0.50 -6.18 -7.75
N TRP A 140 1.73 -5.82 -7.38
CA TRP A 140 2.20 -4.44 -7.52
C TRP A 140 2.20 -3.96 -8.96
N GLU A 141 2.58 -4.81 -9.91
CA GLU A 141 2.54 -4.48 -11.35
C GLU A 141 1.10 -4.21 -11.83
N ARG A 142 0.10 -4.89 -11.27
CA ARG A 142 -1.33 -4.58 -11.52
C ARG A 142 -1.72 -3.22 -10.96
N VAL A 143 -1.37 -2.95 -9.70
CA VAL A 143 -1.62 -1.64 -9.07
C VAL A 143 -0.98 -0.51 -9.88
N LEU A 144 0.25 -0.70 -10.38
CA LEU A 144 0.93 0.28 -11.23
C LEU A 144 0.23 0.49 -12.57
N THR A 145 -0.35 -0.56 -13.15
CA THR A 145 -1.11 -0.46 -14.40
C THR A 145 -2.36 0.38 -14.20
N SER A 146 -3.17 0.05 -13.19
CA SER A 146 -4.40 0.79 -12.84
C SER A 146 -4.09 2.24 -12.44
N TYR A 147 -2.98 2.47 -11.75
CA TYR A 147 -2.50 3.83 -11.47
C TYR A 147 -2.17 4.59 -12.76
N THR A 148 -1.42 3.96 -13.68
CA THR A 148 -1.03 4.61 -14.93
C THR A 148 -2.26 5.00 -15.74
N GLU A 149 -3.27 4.14 -15.81
CA GLU A 149 -4.55 4.44 -16.46
C GLU A 149 -5.23 5.65 -15.84
N MET A 150 -5.35 5.68 -14.51
CA MET A 150 -5.93 6.82 -13.79
C MET A 150 -5.11 8.10 -14.01
N SER A 151 -3.79 8.03 -13.90
CA SER A 151 -2.88 9.17 -14.08
C SER A 151 -3.00 9.77 -15.48
N ASN A 152 -3.11 8.93 -16.51
CA ASN A 152 -3.29 9.40 -17.88
C ASN A 152 -4.65 10.12 -18.07
N ILE A 153 -5.73 9.62 -17.44
CA ILE A 153 -7.03 10.31 -17.43
C ILE A 153 -6.92 11.70 -16.78
N ILE A 154 -6.22 11.78 -15.65
CA ILE A 154 -5.98 13.05 -14.92
C ILE A 154 -5.22 14.02 -15.83
N TYR A 155 -4.16 13.53 -16.44
CA TYR A 155 -3.27 14.30 -17.28
C TYR A 155 -3.97 14.88 -18.50
N ASP A 156 -4.64 14.03 -19.28
CA ASP A 156 -5.30 14.42 -20.53
C ASP A 156 -6.62 15.17 -20.29
N GLY A 157 -7.35 14.82 -19.23
CA GLY A 157 -8.69 15.34 -18.99
C GLY A 157 -8.72 16.62 -18.18
N TYR A 158 -7.81 16.77 -17.20
CA TYR A 158 -7.99 17.73 -16.12
C TYR A 158 -6.82 18.68 -15.95
N THR A 159 -5.57 18.21 -16.03
CA THR A 159 -4.40 19.07 -15.78
C THR A 159 -3.81 19.66 -17.06
N TYR A 160 -3.69 18.89 -18.14
CA TYR A 160 -3.03 19.31 -19.38
C TYR A 160 -3.82 18.94 -20.66
N PRO A 161 -5.10 19.37 -20.79
CA PRO A 161 -5.93 19.00 -21.92
C PRO A 161 -5.33 19.47 -23.24
N GLY A 162 -5.20 18.53 -24.18
CA GLY A 162 -4.74 18.79 -25.56
C GLY A 162 -3.28 19.27 -25.70
N ARG A 163 -2.46 19.23 -24.63
CA ARG A 163 -1.05 19.64 -24.71
C ARG A 163 -0.11 18.56 -25.27
N TYR A 164 -0.54 17.29 -25.30
CA TYR A 164 0.25 16.14 -25.75
C TYR A 164 -0.58 15.22 -26.65
N GLN A 165 0.06 14.21 -27.25
CA GLN A 165 -0.65 13.14 -27.92
C GLN A 165 -1.54 12.44 -26.88
N GLN A 166 -2.86 12.50 -27.10
CA GLN A 166 -3.86 11.96 -26.18
C GLN A 166 -3.54 10.49 -25.87
N LEU A 167 -3.30 10.21 -24.59
CA LEU A 167 -3.00 8.90 -24.02
C LEU A 167 -4.27 8.10 -23.75
N VAL A 168 -5.38 8.76 -23.42
CA VAL A 168 -6.66 8.13 -23.10
C VAL A 168 -7.80 8.68 -23.93
N ASN A 169 -8.60 7.77 -24.51
CA ASN A 169 -9.74 8.13 -25.35
C ASN A 169 -10.94 8.69 -24.56
N ASP A 170 -11.14 8.23 -23.32
CA ASP A 170 -12.22 8.67 -22.43
C ASP A 170 -11.63 9.26 -21.15
N THR A 171 -11.83 10.56 -20.94
CA THR A 171 -11.38 11.30 -19.76
C THR A 171 -12.56 11.83 -18.95
N SER A 172 -13.75 11.23 -19.11
CA SER A 172 -14.95 11.63 -18.38
C SER A 172 -14.81 11.41 -16.87
N GLU A 173 -15.61 12.12 -16.09
CA GLU A 173 -15.68 11.91 -14.63
C GLU A 173 -16.06 10.46 -14.27
N THR A 174 -16.88 9.83 -15.12
CA THR A 174 -17.24 8.41 -14.95
C THR A 174 -16.04 7.51 -15.18
N ALA A 175 -15.23 7.76 -16.21
CA ALA A 175 -14.00 7.03 -16.46
C ALA A 175 -12.99 7.19 -15.30
N LEU A 176 -12.86 8.41 -14.75
CA LEU A 176 -12.03 8.68 -13.58
C LEU A 176 -12.51 7.89 -12.36
N LYS A 177 -13.82 7.96 -12.03
CA LYS A 177 -14.42 7.23 -10.90
C LYS A 177 -14.23 5.71 -11.03
N ASN A 178 -14.41 5.17 -12.23
CA ASN A 178 -14.22 3.75 -12.51
C ASN A 178 -12.76 3.31 -12.34
N SER A 179 -11.82 4.09 -12.87
CA SER A 179 -10.38 3.81 -12.77
C SER A 179 -9.91 3.87 -11.31
N PHE A 180 -10.42 4.84 -10.56
CA PHE A 180 -10.16 4.94 -9.12
C PHE A 180 -10.70 3.73 -8.32
N TYR A 181 -11.90 3.25 -8.66
CA TYR A 181 -12.47 2.06 -8.04
C TYR A 181 -11.66 0.81 -8.37
N ALA A 182 -11.25 0.63 -9.63
CA ALA A 182 -10.40 -0.48 -10.05
C ALA A 182 -9.06 -0.49 -9.30
N LEU A 183 -8.38 0.66 -9.23
CA LEU A 183 -7.15 0.82 -8.46
C LEU A 183 -7.34 0.43 -6.99
N THR A 184 -8.43 0.86 -6.36
CA THR A 184 -8.74 0.51 -4.97
C THR A 184 -8.90 -1.00 -4.77
N LEU A 185 -9.56 -1.70 -5.71
CA LEU A 185 -9.70 -3.15 -5.65
C LEU A 185 -8.34 -3.87 -5.77
N ASP A 186 -7.46 -3.39 -6.65
CA ASP A 186 -6.11 -3.95 -6.79
C ASP A 186 -5.29 -3.78 -5.50
N TYR A 187 -5.42 -2.63 -4.84
CA TYR A 187 -4.82 -2.42 -3.51
C TYR A 187 -5.32 -3.42 -2.48
N VAL A 188 -6.64 -3.64 -2.40
CA VAL A 188 -7.24 -4.60 -1.46
C VAL A 188 -6.73 -6.02 -1.75
N SER A 189 -6.72 -6.43 -3.02
CA SER A 189 -6.18 -7.74 -3.44
C SER A 189 -4.72 -7.93 -2.98
N MET A 190 -3.88 -6.90 -3.17
CA MET A 190 -2.48 -6.95 -2.76
C MET A 190 -2.31 -7.05 -1.24
N VAL A 191 -3.12 -6.31 -0.47
CA VAL A 191 -3.14 -6.39 0.99
C VAL A 191 -3.53 -7.78 1.48
N GLU A 192 -4.60 -8.37 0.93
CA GLU A 192 -5.04 -9.73 1.31
C GLU A 192 -3.94 -10.78 1.07
N ILE A 193 -3.17 -10.63 -0.01
CA ILE A 193 -2.04 -11.52 -0.33
C ILE A 193 -0.90 -11.35 0.67
N ILE A 194 -0.56 -10.10 1.02
CA ILE A 194 0.46 -9.82 2.03
C ILE A 194 0.04 -10.39 3.39
N GLU A 195 -1.19 -10.17 3.82
CA GLU A 195 -1.72 -10.68 5.08
C GLU A 195 -1.65 -12.20 5.14
N ARG A 196 -2.03 -12.90 4.07
CA ARG A 196 -1.94 -14.36 4.00
C ARG A 196 -0.51 -14.86 4.12
N GLU A 197 0.44 -14.26 3.40
CA GLU A 197 1.85 -14.63 3.47
C GLU A 197 2.45 -14.36 4.86
N MET A 198 2.02 -13.28 5.52
CA MET A 198 2.40 -13.00 6.91
C MET A 198 1.85 -14.05 7.87
N GLN A 199 0.57 -14.45 7.73
CA GLN A 199 -0.05 -15.49 8.55
C GLN A 199 0.66 -16.85 8.38
N ASP A 200 1.00 -17.24 7.16
CA ASP A 200 1.73 -18.49 6.90
C ASP A 200 3.10 -18.50 7.60
N LEU A 201 3.81 -17.35 7.58
CA LEU A 201 5.06 -17.19 8.30
C LEU A 201 4.88 -17.23 9.81
N MET A 202 3.80 -16.64 10.33
CA MET A 202 3.47 -16.68 11.75
C MET A 202 3.24 -18.11 12.24
N GLU A 203 2.40 -18.88 11.54
CA GLU A 203 2.15 -20.28 11.91
C GLU A 203 3.44 -21.11 11.90
N SER A 204 4.36 -20.81 10.98
CA SER A 204 5.65 -21.50 10.92
C SER A 204 6.52 -21.22 12.15
N LEU A 205 6.48 -19.99 12.68
CA LEU A 205 7.18 -19.61 13.91
C LEU A 205 6.57 -20.28 15.13
N GLU A 206 5.24 -20.28 15.25
CA GLU A 206 4.54 -20.91 16.38
C GLU A 206 4.83 -22.41 16.46
N LYS A 207 4.79 -23.10 15.31
CA LYS A 207 5.14 -24.53 15.21
C LYS A 207 6.58 -24.80 15.65
N GLN A 208 7.53 -23.89 15.38
CA GLN A 208 8.91 -24.03 15.83
C GLN A 208 9.14 -23.64 17.29
N ALA A 209 8.36 -22.71 17.83
CA ALA A 209 8.44 -22.32 19.24
C ALA A 209 7.84 -23.40 20.18
N ALA A 210 6.93 -24.23 19.68
CA ALA A 210 6.31 -25.33 20.41
C ALA A 210 7.15 -26.63 20.43
N LEU A 211 8.29 -26.68 19.72
CA LEU A 211 9.23 -27.80 19.64
C LEU A 211 10.50 -27.54 20.44
#